data_AF-R7PTL4-F1
#
_entry.id   AF-R7PTL4-F1
#
_cell.length_a   1.000
_cell.length_b   1.000
_cell.length_c   1.000
_cell.angle_alpha   90.00
_cell.angle_beta   90.00
_cell.angle_gamma   90.00
#
_symmetry.space_group_name_H-M   'P 1'
#
loop_
_entity.id
_entity.type
_entity.pdbx_description
1 polymer ?
#
loop_
_entity_poly.entity_id
_entity_poly.type
_entity_poly.pdbx_seq_one_letter_code
_entity_poly.pdbx_strand_id
1 'polypeptide(L)'
;MDVFAAALASAPGLGNKRISALLEYFRNAENVWNASGEEIKNAHILPAKVLTNFLNHRVRADINLYYKRMKTAGIGCITCKDSCYPKLLLHTHSPPAVLFYKGELPSCSKTIAVVGSRKSTPYGDKVAYQIAKELSEKHVTIISGGARGIDTQAHIGALDGGGHTVIVAAFGLDYVYPPENNFKRFLCDKI
;
A
#
# COMPACT_ATOMS: atom_id res chain seq x y z
N MET A 1 12.78 2.76 4.55
CA MET A 1 11.54 2.53 5.34
C MET A 1 11.26 3.79 6.12
N ASP A 2 10.19 4.51 5.76
CA ASP A 2 9.83 5.76 6.40
C ASP A 2 8.91 5.52 7.62
N VAL A 3 9.52 5.45 8.80
CA VAL A 3 8.79 5.21 10.06
C VAL A 3 7.99 6.43 10.51
N PHE A 4 8.39 7.62 10.12
CA PHE A 4 7.66 8.84 10.41
C PHE A 4 6.37 8.88 9.58
N ALA A 5 6.43 8.51 8.31
CA ALA A 5 5.24 8.38 7.46
C ALA A 5 4.25 7.36 8.03
N ALA A 6 4.74 6.22 8.53
CA ALA A 6 3.90 5.24 9.22
C ALA A 6 3.22 5.83 10.47
N ALA A 7 3.95 6.61 11.27
CA ALA A 7 3.41 7.27 12.44
C ALA A 7 2.37 8.35 12.08
N LEU A 8 2.60 9.14 11.02
CA LEU A 8 1.64 10.12 10.49
C LEU A 8 0.34 9.44 10.04
N ALA A 9 0.42 8.32 9.32
CA ALA A 9 -0.74 7.57 8.84
C ALA A 9 -1.59 6.99 9.97
N SER A 10 -0.99 6.74 11.15
CA SER A 10 -1.70 6.27 12.33
C SER A 10 -2.32 7.38 13.19
N ALA A 11 -2.05 8.66 12.88
CA ALA A 11 -2.51 9.77 13.69
C ALA A 11 -4.02 10.06 13.48
N PRO A 12 -4.83 10.16 14.55
CA PRO A 12 -6.27 10.37 14.43
C PRO A 12 -6.63 11.65 13.67
N GLY A 13 -7.39 11.51 12.58
CA GLY A 13 -7.85 12.62 11.76
C GLY A 13 -6.85 13.11 10.71
N LEU A 14 -5.66 12.51 10.58
CA LEU A 14 -4.75 12.74 9.46
C LEU A 14 -5.11 11.79 8.31
N GLY A 15 -6.06 12.21 7.48
CA GLY A 15 -6.40 11.48 6.25
C GLY A 15 -5.45 11.80 5.08
N ASN A 16 -5.60 11.04 3.99
CA ASN A 16 -4.74 11.11 2.80
C ASN A 16 -4.40 12.54 2.35
N LYS A 17 -5.42 13.37 2.09
CA LYS A 17 -5.25 14.74 1.60
C LYS A 17 -4.42 15.63 2.54
N ARG A 18 -4.59 15.46 3.86
CA ARG A 18 -3.85 16.24 4.87
C ARG A 18 -2.40 15.81 4.91
N ILE A 19 -2.13 14.50 4.88
CA ILE A 19 -0.77 13.98 4.85
C ILE A 19 -0.07 14.43 3.57
N SER A 20 -0.71 14.31 2.40
CA SER A 20 -0.15 14.82 1.14
C SER A 20 0.21 16.30 1.22
N ALA A 21 -0.68 17.15 1.73
CA ALA A 21 -0.42 18.58 1.87
C ALA A 21 0.72 18.88 2.86
N LEU A 22 0.80 18.13 3.97
CA LEU A 22 1.91 18.27 4.92
C LEU A 22 3.24 17.83 4.30
N LEU A 23 3.27 16.72 3.56
CA LEU A 23 4.47 16.28 2.85
C LEU A 23 4.89 17.26 1.75
N GLU A 24 3.94 17.95 1.11
CA GLU A 24 4.26 19.03 0.17
C GLU A 24 4.93 20.21 0.88
N TYR A 25 4.33 20.68 1.98
CA TYR A 25 4.81 21.86 2.70
C TYR A 25 6.14 21.61 3.42
N PHE A 26 6.25 20.51 4.14
CA PHE A 26 7.43 20.16 4.95
C PHE A 26 8.44 19.25 4.22
N ARG A 27 8.18 18.91 2.95
CA ARG A 27 9.00 18.09 2.05
C ARG A 27 9.06 16.59 2.35
N ASN A 28 9.08 16.18 3.61
CA ASN A 28 9.13 14.76 4.02
C ASN A 28 8.43 14.52 5.37
N ALA A 29 8.20 13.26 5.72
CA ALA A 29 7.46 12.90 6.93
C ALA A 29 8.20 13.19 8.23
N GLU A 30 9.52 13.07 8.23
CA GLU A 30 10.38 13.38 9.39
C GLU A 30 10.27 14.85 9.80
N ASN A 31 10.30 15.77 8.82
CA ASN A 31 10.13 17.20 9.05
C ASN A 31 8.74 17.51 9.62
N VAL A 32 7.69 16.88 9.11
CA VAL A 32 6.33 17.02 9.68
C VAL A 32 6.31 16.53 11.13
N TRP A 33 6.96 15.40 11.40
CA TRP A 33 7.01 14.81 12.74
C TRP A 33 7.75 15.70 13.73
N ASN A 34 8.84 16.33 13.31
CA ASN A 34 9.70 17.16 14.16
C ASN A 34 9.27 18.63 14.23
N ALA A 35 8.41 19.11 13.33
CA ALA A 35 7.92 20.47 13.33
C ALA A 35 7.19 20.83 14.65
N SER A 36 7.41 22.05 15.14
CA SER A 36 6.69 22.60 16.28
C SER A 36 5.18 22.72 16.00
N GLY A 37 4.37 22.77 17.07
CA GLY A 37 2.93 22.98 16.92
C GLY A 37 2.59 24.31 16.22
N GLU A 38 3.43 25.32 16.39
CA GLU A 38 3.28 26.64 15.76
C GLU A 38 3.57 26.58 14.25
N GLU A 39 4.64 25.92 13.83
CA GLU A 39 4.95 25.72 12.41
C GLU A 39 3.82 24.98 11.68
N ILE A 40 3.28 23.91 12.29
CA ILE A 40 2.18 23.15 11.67
C ILE A 40 0.89 23.99 11.63
N LYS A 41 0.64 24.82 12.64
CA LYS A 41 -0.49 25.75 12.64
C LYS A 41 -0.36 26.80 11.53
N ASN A 42 0.83 27.36 11.34
CA ASN A 42 1.13 28.38 10.32
C ASN A 42 1.05 27.83 8.88
N ALA A 43 1.15 26.52 8.70
CA ALA A 43 0.91 25.89 7.40
C ALA A 43 -0.58 25.96 6.97
N HIS A 44 -1.52 26.23 7.89
CA HIS A 44 -2.96 26.29 7.63
C HIS A 44 -3.57 25.02 6.98
N ILE A 45 -2.89 23.87 7.12
CA ILE A 45 -3.33 22.57 6.56
C ILE A 45 -4.28 21.82 7.50
N LEU A 46 -4.03 21.91 8.81
CA LEU A 46 -4.77 21.16 9.83
C LEU A 46 -5.75 22.07 10.57
N PRO A 47 -7.04 21.68 10.69
CA PRO A 47 -7.95 22.32 11.64
C PRO A 47 -7.44 22.18 13.07
N ALA A 48 -7.75 23.15 13.94
CA ALA A 48 -7.25 23.19 15.32
C ALA A 48 -7.46 21.87 16.08
N LYS A 49 -8.65 21.25 15.98
CA LYS A 49 -8.94 19.95 16.62
C LYS A 49 -8.02 18.83 16.14
N VAL A 50 -7.69 18.82 14.85
CA VAL A 50 -6.85 17.79 14.24
C VAL A 50 -5.39 18.00 14.62
N LEU A 51 -4.93 19.25 14.66
CA LEU A 51 -3.60 19.60 15.16
C LEU A 51 -3.41 19.14 16.61
N THR A 52 -4.36 19.45 17.51
CA THR A 52 -4.30 19.00 18.91
C THR A 52 -4.25 17.48 19.01
N ASN A 53 -5.08 16.76 18.25
CA ASN A 53 -5.06 15.30 18.22
C ASN A 53 -3.70 14.76 17.72
N PHE A 54 -3.14 15.35 16.68
CA PHE A 54 -1.84 14.97 16.14
C PHE A 54 -0.71 15.18 17.15
N LEU A 55 -0.66 16.34 17.81
CA LEU A 55 0.36 16.63 18.82
C LEU A 55 0.26 15.68 20.02
N ASN A 56 -0.97 15.38 20.48
CA ASN A 56 -1.20 14.41 21.56
C ASN A 56 -0.81 12.98 21.14
N HIS A 57 -1.09 12.60 19.89
CA HIS A 57 -0.65 11.32 19.33
C HIS A 57 0.87 11.23 19.29
N ARG A 58 1.54 12.28 18.80
CA ARG A 58 2.99 12.36 18.69
C ARG A 58 3.71 12.14 20.03
N VAL A 59 3.20 12.72 21.12
CA VAL A 59 3.77 12.56 22.46
C VAL A 59 3.67 11.10 22.95
N ARG A 60 2.61 10.39 22.57
CA ARG A 60 2.36 9.00 23.00
C ARG A 60 3.00 7.96 22.07
N ALA A 61 3.27 8.33 20.83
CA ALA A 61 3.79 7.45 19.81
C ALA A 61 5.28 7.20 20.01
N ASP A 62 5.67 5.93 20.10
CA ASP A 62 7.07 5.51 20.13
C ASP A 62 7.52 5.09 18.73
N ILE A 63 8.33 5.93 18.08
CA ILE A 63 8.87 5.68 16.74
C ILE A 63 9.71 4.39 16.68
N ASN A 64 10.45 4.07 17.75
CA ASN A 64 11.22 2.83 17.81
C ASN A 64 10.31 1.60 17.82
N LEU A 65 9.14 1.70 18.46
CA LEU A 65 8.14 0.65 18.45
C LEU A 65 7.55 0.45 17.04
N TYR A 66 7.26 1.53 16.29
CA TYR A 66 6.83 1.42 14.88
C TYR A 66 7.91 0.72 14.04
N TYR A 67 9.16 1.17 14.14
CA TYR A 67 10.29 0.54 13.44
C TYR A 67 10.37 -0.96 13.74
N LYS A 68 10.33 -1.34 15.02
CA LYS A 68 10.44 -2.75 15.44
C LYS A 68 9.28 -3.61 14.95
N ARG A 69 8.04 -3.09 15.01
CA ARG A 69 6.85 -3.81 14.52
C ARG A 69 6.92 -4.05 13.02
N MET A 70 7.19 -3.01 12.25
CA MET A 70 7.28 -3.08 10.80
C MET A 70 8.42 -3.99 10.35
N LYS A 71 9.59 -3.87 10.98
CA LYS A 71 10.75 -4.72 10.69
C LYS A 71 10.46 -6.20 10.99
N THR A 72 9.85 -6.49 12.13
CA THR A 72 9.46 -7.87 12.51
C THR A 72 8.42 -8.46 11.54
N ALA A 73 7.49 -7.64 11.05
CA ALA A 73 6.46 -8.05 10.10
C ALA A 73 6.95 -8.12 8.63
N GLY A 74 8.14 -7.59 8.33
CA GLY A 74 8.66 -7.46 6.97
C GLY A 74 7.89 -6.42 6.14
N ILE A 75 7.33 -5.40 6.78
CA ILE A 75 6.53 -4.36 6.14
C ILE A 75 7.38 -3.13 5.88
N GLY A 76 7.47 -2.74 4.61
CA GLY A 76 8.00 -1.45 4.18
C GLY A 76 6.94 -0.34 4.24
N CYS A 77 7.41 0.90 4.31
CA CYS A 77 6.59 2.10 4.19
C CYS A 77 7.36 3.14 3.40
N ILE A 78 6.65 3.72 2.42
CA ILE A 78 7.12 4.80 1.55
C ILE A 78 6.02 5.85 1.41
N THR A 79 6.39 7.03 0.94
CA THR A 79 5.51 8.15 0.66
C THR A 79 5.43 8.43 -0.83
N CYS A 80 4.44 9.23 -1.25
CA CYS A 80 4.33 9.71 -2.61
C CYS A 80 5.50 10.61 -3.07
N LYS A 81 6.42 10.96 -2.17
CA LYS A 81 7.66 11.73 -2.46
C LYS A 81 8.87 10.82 -2.73
N ASP A 82 8.78 9.53 -2.43
CA ASP A 82 9.87 8.60 -2.64
C ASP A 82 10.00 8.21 -4.12
N SER A 83 11.23 8.11 -4.61
CA SER A 83 11.52 7.77 -6.02
C SER A 83 11.07 6.36 -6.41
N CYS A 84 10.96 5.45 -5.43
CA CYS A 84 10.47 4.08 -5.61
C CYS A 84 8.94 3.97 -5.59
N TYR A 85 8.20 5.06 -5.38
CA TYR A 85 6.75 5.04 -5.39
C TYR A 85 6.21 4.71 -6.79
N PRO A 86 5.21 3.81 -6.93
CA PRO A 86 4.68 3.41 -8.24
C PRO A 86 4.12 4.60 -9.03
N LYS A 87 4.75 4.96 -10.15
CA LYS A 87 4.43 6.16 -10.95
C LYS A 87 2.97 6.20 -11.43
N LEU A 88 2.43 5.06 -11.87
CA LEU A 88 1.02 4.97 -12.30
C LEU A 88 0.05 5.28 -11.16
N LEU A 89 0.37 4.85 -9.92
CA LEU A 89 -0.44 5.16 -8.75
C LEU A 89 -0.35 6.65 -8.39
N LEU A 90 0.85 7.25 -8.51
CA LEU A 90 1.08 8.67 -8.24
C LEU A 90 0.22 9.57 -9.14
N HIS A 91 -0.03 9.17 -10.38
CA HIS A 91 -0.82 9.93 -11.36
C HIS A 91 -2.34 9.76 -11.21
N THR A 92 -2.82 9.01 -10.22
CA THR A 92 -4.26 8.89 -9.96
C THR A 92 -4.82 10.18 -9.33
N HIS A 93 -6.15 10.32 -9.29
CA HIS A 93 -6.80 11.52 -8.75
C HIS A 93 -6.48 11.77 -7.25
N SER A 94 -6.26 10.71 -6.46
CA SER A 94 -5.98 10.82 -5.03
C SER A 94 -4.97 9.73 -4.63
N PRO A 95 -3.68 9.88 -5.00
CA PRO A 95 -2.68 8.89 -4.67
C PRO A 95 -2.54 8.77 -3.14
N PRO A 96 -2.35 7.56 -2.60
CA PRO A 96 -2.02 7.39 -1.20
C PRO A 96 -0.73 8.14 -0.83
N ALA A 97 -0.81 9.05 0.12
CA ALA A 97 0.33 9.83 0.61
C ALA A 97 1.38 8.93 1.26
N VAL A 98 0.91 7.84 1.88
CA VAL A 98 1.70 6.81 2.54
C VAL A 98 1.24 5.47 1.99
N LEU A 99 2.19 4.64 1.54
CA LEU A 99 1.96 3.30 1.03
C LEU A 99 2.76 2.30 1.86
N PHE A 100 2.05 1.39 2.50
CA PHE A 100 2.64 0.22 3.15
C PHE A 100 2.72 -0.93 2.16
N TYR A 101 3.82 -1.67 2.17
CA TYR A 101 4.02 -2.79 1.26
C TYR A 101 4.80 -3.91 1.94
N LYS A 102 4.70 -5.11 1.38
CA LYS A 102 5.50 -6.28 1.76
C LYS A 102 5.97 -6.96 0.48
N GLY A 103 7.21 -7.44 0.45
CA GLY A 103 7.86 -7.91 -0.76
C GLY A 103 8.39 -6.76 -1.61
N GLU A 104 8.41 -6.95 -2.93
CA GLU A 104 8.97 -5.98 -3.88
C GLU A 104 7.89 -5.05 -4.45
N LEU A 105 8.24 -3.77 -4.60
CA LEU A 105 7.39 -2.81 -5.31
C LEU A 105 7.51 -3.04 -6.83
N PRO A 106 6.43 -2.84 -7.60
CA PRO A 106 6.47 -3.02 -9.05
C PRO A 106 7.49 -2.06 -9.68
N SER A 107 8.53 -2.62 -10.29
CA SER A 107 9.63 -1.88 -10.93
C SER A 107 9.32 -1.48 -12.38
N CYS A 108 8.39 -2.19 -13.03
CA CYS A 108 8.02 -1.98 -14.44
C CYS A 108 6.77 -1.10 -14.58
N SER A 109 6.71 -0.31 -15.65
CA SER A 109 5.51 0.44 -16.04
C SER A 109 4.44 -0.41 -16.72
N LYS A 110 4.78 -1.63 -17.18
CA LYS A 110 3.84 -2.55 -17.82
C LYS A 110 3.09 -3.34 -16.76
N THR A 111 2.01 -2.75 -16.28
CA THR A 111 1.11 -3.41 -15.33
C THR A 111 -0.31 -3.47 -15.88
N ILE A 112 -1.05 -4.52 -15.55
CA ILE A 112 -2.48 -4.61 -15.86
C ILE A 112 -3.27 -5.02 -14.63
N ALA A 113 -4.43 -4.41 -14.44
CA ALA A 113 -5.36 -4.83 -13.41
C ALA A 113 -6.27 -5.94 -13.96
N VAL A 114 -6.34 -7.08 -13.28
CA VAL A 114 -7.29 -8.15 -13.58
C VAL A 114 -8.24 -8.30 -12.40
N VAL A 115 -9.50 -7.94 -12.58
CA VAL A 115 -10.52 -7.93 -11.53
C VAL A 115 -11.78 -8.62 -12.03
N GLY A 116 -12.56 -9.21 -11.13
CA GLY A 116 -13.85 -9.78 -11.52
C GLY A 116 -14.66 -10.41 -10.39
N SER A 117 -15.58 -11.30 -10.78
CA SER A 117 -16.53 -11.92 -9.85
C SER A 117 -15.84 -12.75 -8.78
N ARG A 118 -16.33 -12.63 -7.54
CA ARG A 118 -15.97 -13.53 -6.43
C ARG A 118 -16.59 -14.93 -6.54
N LYS A 119 -17.63 -15.05 -7.37
CA LYS A 119 -18.30 -16.30 -7.74
C LYS A 119 -18.21 -16.44 -9.25
N SER A 120 -17.02 -16.73 -9.74
CA SER A 120 -16.74 -16.96 -11.16
C SER A 120 -17.22 -18.33 -11.61
N THR A 121 -17.46 -18.47 -12.92
CA THR A 121 -17.70 -19.77 -13.54
C THR A 121 -16.36 -20.44 -13.85
N PRO A 122 -16.33 -21.78 -14.03
CA PRO A 122 -15.11 -22.47 -14.44
C PRO A 122 -14.48 -21.91 -15.73
N TYR A 123 -15.32 -21.42 -16.65
CA TYR A 123 -14.86 -20.73 -17.85
C TYR A 123 -14.17 -19.40 -17.51
N GLY A 124 -14.79 -18.57 -16.66
CA GLY A 124 -14.21 -17.29 -16.23
C GLY A 124 -12.88 -17.48 -15.50
N ASP A 125 -12.78 -18.51 -14.65
CA ASP A 125 -11.54 -18.89 -13.97
C ASP A 125 -10.43 -19.22 -14.96
N LYS A 126 -10.73 -20.07 -15.95
CA LYS A 126 -9.78 -20.47 -16.99
C LYS A 126 -9.30 -19.28 -17.81
N VAL A 127 -10.20 -18.38 -18.22
CA VAL A 127 -9.86 -17.19 -19.00
C VAL A 127 -8.99 -16.23 -18.19
N ALA A 128 -9.34 -15.96 -16.94
CA ALA A 128 -8.54 -15.09 -16.07
C ALA A 128 -7.13 -15.62 -15.85
N TYR A 129 -7.01 -16.93 -15.59
CA TYR A 129 -5.72 -17.61 -15.48
C TYR A 129 -4.90 -17.49 -16.77
N GLN A 130 -5.48 -17.82 -17.93
CA GLN A 130 -4.77 -17.82 -19.22
C GLN A 130 -4.27 -16.43 -19.59
N ILE A 131 -5.13 -15.41 -19.48
CA ILE A 131 -4.74 -14.02 -19.78
C ILE A 131 -3.60 -13.58 -18.86
N ALA A 132 -3.71 -13.84 -17.56
CA ALA A 132 -2.68 -13.43 -16.60
C ALA A 132 -1.33 -14.13 -16.85
N LYS A 133 -1.37 -15.42 -17.20
CA LYS A 133 -0.19 -16.21 -17.55
C LYS A 133 0.51 -15.68 -18.80
N GLU A 134 -0.22 -15.55 -19.90
CA GLU A 134 0.34 -15.10 -21.19
C GLU A 134 0.92 -13.68 -21.12
N LEU A 135 0.31 -12.80 -20.31
CA LEU A 135 0.82 -11.46 -20.07
C LEU A 135 2.08 -11.48 -19.18
N SER A 136 2.11 -12.34 -18.18
CA SER A 136 3.26 -12.47 -17.27
C SER A 136 4.48 -13.06 -17.96
N GLU A 137 4.30 -14.01 -18.88
CA GLU A 137 5.35 -14.51 -19.78
C GLU A 137 5.96 -13.40 -20.65
N LYS A 138 5.24 -12.31 -20.85
CA LYS A 138 5.70 -11.09 -21.56
C LYS A 138 6.16 -9.97 -20.60
N HIS A 139 6.46 -10.34 -19.36
CA HIS A 139 6.91 -9.44 -18.29
C HIS A 139 5.92 -8.31 -17.94
N VAL A 140 4.61 -8.55 -18.09
CA VAL A 140 3.57 -7.65 -17.59
C VAL A 140 3.25 -8.04 -16.15
N THR A 141 3.30 -7.07 -15.23
CA THR A 141 2.94 -7.30 -13.83
C THR A 141 1.42 -7.32 -13.68
N ILE A 142 0.89 -8.38 -13.08
CA ILE A 142 -0.55 -8.51 -12.81
C ILE A 142 -0.89 -7.90 -11.46
N ILE A 143 -1.82 -6.95 -11.43
CA ILE A 143 -2.32 -6.31 -10.21
C ILE A 143 -3.76 -6.78 -9.96
N SER A 144 -4.07 -7.22 -8.73
CA SER A 144 -5.44 -7.57 -8.35
C SER A 144 -5.68 -7.46 -6.84
N GLY A 145 -6.91 -7.65 -6.37
CA GLY A 145 -7.31 -7.47 -4.97
C GLY A 145 -7.11 -8.70 -4.08
N GLY A 146 -6.74 -9.84 -4.67
CA GLY A 146 -6.57 -11.11 -3.96
C GLY A 146 -7.88 -11.70 -3.41
N ALA A 147 -9.04 -11.29 -3.94
CA ALA A 147 -10.33 -11.90 -3.61
C ALA A 147 -10.47 -13.31 -4.21
N ARG A 148 -11.52 -14.04 -3.82
CA ARG A 148 -11.88 -15.32 -4.46
C ARG A 148 -12.27 -15.11 -5.93
N GLY A 149 -12.23 -16.19 -6.70
CA GLY A 149 -12.62 -16.20 -8.11
C GLY A 149 -11.55 -15.58 -9.00
N ILE A 150 -11.95 -14.62 -9.83
CA ILE A 150 -11.11 -14.03 -10.89
C ILE A 150 -9.76 -13.51 -10.37
N ASP A 151 -9.75 -12.75 -9.27
CA ASP A 151 -8.52 -12.21 -8.67
C ASP A 151 -7.53 -13.33 -8.31
N THR A 152 -8.02 -14.41 -7.69
CA THR A 152 -7.19 -15.57 -7.32
C THR A 152 -6.60 -16.23 -8.57
N GLN A 153 -7.40 -16.46 -9.60
CA GLN A 153 -6.94 -17.12 -10.83
C GLN A 153 -5.94 -16.25 -11.60
N ALA A 154 -6.12 -14.93 -11.57
CA ALA A 154 -5.17 -14.00 -12.17
C ALA A 154 -3.80 -14.08 -11.49
N HIS A 155 -3.75 -14.10 -10.16
CA HIS A 155 -2.49 -14.26 -9.43
C HIS A 155 -1.81 -15.61 -9.69
N ILE A 156 -2.58 -16.71 -9.72
CA ILE A 156 -2.06 -18.04 -10.04
C ILE A 156 -1.46 -18.05 -11.45
N GLY A 157 -2.22 -17.54 -12.44
CA GLY A 157 -1.74 -17.44 -13.82
C GLY A 157 -0.45 -16.63 -13.91
N ALA A 158 -0.36 -15.52 -13.19
CA ALA A 158 0.82 -14.67 -13.19
C ALA A 158 2.08 -15.38 -12.67
N LEU A 159 1.94 -16.09 -11.55
CA LEU A 159 3.03 -16.88 -10.97
C LEU A 159 3.45 -18.03 -11.89
N ASP A 160 2.48 -18.74 -12.48
CA ASP A 160 2.75 -19.85 -13.41
C ASP A 160 3.37 -19.38 -14.73
N GLY A 161 3.17 -18.11 -15.10
CA GLY A 161 3.85 -17.45 -16.21
C GLY A 161 5.24 -16.93 -15.86
N GLY A 162 5.71 -17.14 -14.62
CA GLY A 162 7.03 -16.70 -14.15
C GLY A 162 7.17 -15.19 -13.99
N GLY A 163 6.05 -14.44 -13.96
CA GLY A 163 6.06 -12.99 -13.83
C GLY A 163 5.78 -12.50 -12.42
N HIS A 164 5.76 -11.17 -12.26
CA HIS A 164 5.44 -10.52 -11.00
C HIS A 164 3.93 -10.32 -10.85
N THR A 165 3.44 -10.40 -9.61
CA THR A 165 2.06 -10.04 -9.30
C THR A 165 1.95 -9.25 -8.00
N VAL A 166 1.01 -8.31 -7.95
CA VAL A 166 0.81 -7.39 -6.82
C VAL A 166 -0.62 -7.54 -6.30
N ILE A 167 -0.74 -7.79 -5.00
CA ILE A 167 -2.02 -7.82 -4.29
C ILE A 167 -2.27 -6.46 -3.64
N VAL A 168 -3.34 -5.77 -4.04
CA VAL A 168 -3.81 -4.56 -3.35
C VAL A 168 -4.74 -4.97 -2.21
N ALA A 169 -4.21 -5.00 -0.99
CA ALA A 169 -4.95 -5.43 0.19
C ALA A 169 -5.88 -4.33 0.74
N ALA A 170 -7.11 -4.71 1.09
CA ALA A 170 -8.10 -3.83 1.71
C ALA A 170 -8.03 -3.77 3.25
N PHE A 171 -7.03 -4.42 3.85
CA PHE A 171 -6.83 -4.54 5.30
C PHE A 171 -5.33 -4.48 5.61
N GLY A 172 -5.01 -4.31 6.88
CA GLY A 172 -3.62 -4.27 7.34
C GLY A 172 -2.83 -5.49 6.86
N LEU A 173 -1.58 -5.28 6.46
CA LEU A 173 -0.70 -6.33 5.95
C LEU A 173 -0.34 -7.39 7.00
N ASP A 174 -0.67 -7.12 8.27
CA ASP A 174 -0.58 -8.05 9.40
C ASP A 174 -1.80 -9.00 9.51
N TYR A 175 -2.80 -8.85 8.65
CA TYR A 175 -4.05 -9.61 8.68
C TYR A 175 -4.28 -10.38 7.38
N VAL A 176 -4.56 -11.69 7.49
CA VAL A 176 -4.92 -12.54 6.34
C VAL A 176 -6.44 -12.63 6.23
N TYR A 177 -7.01 -12.09 5.16
CA TYR A 177 -8.43 -12.24 4.84
C TYR A 177 -8.64 -12.55 3.34
N PRO A 178 -9.62 -13.40 2.97
CA PRO A 178 -10.45 -14.25 3.85
C PRO A 178 -9.67 -15.46 4.41
N PRO A 179 -10.06 -16.01 5.58
CA PRO A 179 -9.31 -17.07 6.28
C PRO A 179 -9.24 -18.40 5.52
N GLU A 180 -10.21 -18.70 4.65
CA GLU A 180 -10.18 -19.90 3.80
C GLU A 180 -9.13 -19.82 2.66
N ASN A 181 -8.58 -18.63 2.38
CA ASN A 181 -7.43 -18.49 1.48
C ASN A 181 -6.12 -18.76 2.25
N ASN A 182 -5.86 -20.02 2.61
CA ASN A 182 -4.49 -20.50 2.89
C ASN A 182 -3.54 -20.25 1.70
N PHE A 183 -4.12 -20.05 0.52
CA PHE A 183 -3.45 -19.61 -0.70
C PHE A 183 -2.83 -18.21 -0.58
N LYS A 184 -3.29 -17.35 0.34
CA LYS A 184 -2.69 -16.04 0.56
C LYS A 184 -1.38 -16.12 1.32
N ARG A 185 -1.22 -17.11 2.20
CA ARG A 185 0.07 -17.45 2.79
C ARG A 185 1.02 -17.94 1.70
N PHE A 186 0.56 -18.87 0.86
CA PHE A 186 1.30 -19.33 -0.31
C PHE A 186 1.66 -18.23 -1.32
N LEU A 187 0.76 -17.29 -1.60
CA LEU A 187 1.00 -16.14 -2.49
C LEU A 187 1.92 -15.09 -1.85
N CYS A 188 1.67 -14.71 -0.59
CA CYS A 188 2.55 -13.77 0.13
C CYS A 188 3.91 -14.37 0.52
N ASP A 189 4.05 -15.71 0.51
CA ASP A 189 5.33 -16.41 0.68
C ASP A 189 6.06 -16.57 -0.68
N LYS A 190 5.35 -16.38 -1.80
CA LYS A 190 5.88 -16.47 -3.18
C LYS A 190 6.02 -15.12 -3.90
N ILE A 191 5.50 -14.04 -3.32
CA ILE A 191 5.61 -12.62 -3.73
C ILE A 191 6.54 -11.93 -2.73
#